data_AF-A0A0H2R212-F1
#
_entry.id   AF-A0A0H2R212-F1
#
_cell.length_a   1.000
_cell.length_b   1.000
_cell.length_c   1.000
_cell.angle_alpha   90.00
_cell.angle_beta   90.00
_cell.angle_gamma   90.00
#
_symmetry.space_group_name_H-M   'P 1'
#
loop_
_entity.id
_entity.type
_entity.pdbx_description
1 polymer ?
#
loop_
_entity_poly.entity_id
_entity_poly.type
_entity_poly.pdbx_seq_one_letter_code
_entity_poly.pdbx_strand_id
1 'polypeptide(L)'
;MASRCLSSQQSSFFDATTEFKDIGFWSLDFWCFDRMLKSCSDQTYLLLAIRFLGLYWNGSAVEIYVRSNGFDDPALIKFAIGLISHWEVHFSQPETKKDSRNFVMRLFQLSLDFINGVILSFQFSEAREVDERLEYEARLARCVDVFQVHHFLRSSWYHVEFLAPKYDFIWESWSELCRKYLSNPGSAKLRQELVRLEDIHGPSLLKRFRFRRNSVIDREQKARAASDGEFRSDW
;
A
#
# COMPACT_ATOMS: atom_id res chain seq x y z
N MET A 1 13.97 0.81 -26.52
CA MET A 1 13.94 -0.45 -25.73
C MET A 1 14.94 -1.52 -26.19
N ALA A 2 15.59 -1.41 -27.36
CA ALA A 2 16.50 -2.45 -27.89
C ALA A 2 17.91 -2.53 -27.24
N SER A 3 18.26 -1.65 -26.29
CA SER A 3 19.64 -1.55 -25.77
C SER A 3 19.95 -2.41 -24.53
N ARG A 4 18.98 -3.14 -23.96
CA ARG A 4 19.20 -3.93 -22.73
C ARG A 4 19.68 -5.37 -22.97
N CYS A 5 19.73 -5.84 -24.22
CA CYS A 5 19.98 -7.25 -24.54
C CYS A 5 21.48 -7.64 -24.64
N LEU A 6 22.42 -6.72 -24.42
CA LEU A 6 23.86 -7.00 -24.60
C LEU A 6 24.70 -6.79 -23.33
N SER A 7 24.06 -6.48 -22.19
CA SER A 7 24.73 -6.51 -20.89
C SER A 7 24.89 -7.97 -20.47
N SER A 8 26.10 -8.51 -20.54
CA SER A 8 26.47 -9.82 -19.99
C SER A 8 26.39 -9.89 -18.45
N GLN A 9 26.03 -8.78 -17.79
CA GLN A 9 25.83 -8.74 -16.36
C GLN A 9 24.48 -9.38 -16.04
N GLN A 10 24.52 -10.62 -15.55
CA GLN A 10 23.39 -11.32 -14.97
C GLN A 10 22.79 -10.44 -13.86
N SER A 11 21.51 -10.08 -14.00
CA SER A 11 20.85 -9.21 -13.02
C SER A 11 20.68 -9.97 -11.71
N SER A 12 21.11 -9.36 -10.60
CA SER A 12 20.93 -9.93 -9.25
C SER A 12 19.47 -10.24 -8.93
N PHE A 13 18.53 -9.55 -9.59
CA PHE A 13 17.10 -9.86 -9.54
C PHE A 13 16.82 -11.29 -10.02
N PHE A 14 17.35 -11.68 -11.19
CA PHE A 14 17.10 -13.01 -11.73
C PHE A 14 17.77 -14.09 -10.89
N ASP A 15 18.94 -13.81 -10.32
CA ASP A 15 19.61 -14.71 -9.38
C ASP A 15 18.75 -14.96 -8.14
N ALA A 16 18.15 -13.90 -7.58
CA ALA A 16 17.21 -14.04 -6.48
C ALA A 16 15.97 -14.87 -6.89
N THR A 17 15.50 -14.78 -8.14
CA THR A 17 14.37 -15.59 -8.60
C THR A 17 14.69 -17.07 -8.85
N THR A 18 15.97 -17.47 -8.91
CA THR A 18 16.33 -18.89 -9.09
C THR A 18 15.90 -19.75 -7.90
N GLU A 19 15.79 -19.14 -6.72
CA GLU A 19 15.30 -19.79 -5.50
C GLU A 19 13.85 -20.27 -5.64
N PHE A 20 13.08 -19.76 -6.61
CA PHE A 20 11.67 -20.08 -6.82
C PHE A 20 11.42 -21.23 -7.80
N LYS A 21 12.49 -21.81 -8.40
CA LYS A 21 12.39 -22.68 -9.58
C LYS A 21 11.54 -23.95 -9.40
N ASP A 22 11.41 -24.45 -8.18
CA ASP A 22 10.64 -25.67 -7.87
C ASP A 22 9.65 -25.45 -6.73
N ILE A 23 9.30 -24.19 -6.49
CA ILE A 23 8.47 -23.79 -5.36
C ILE A 23 7.00 -23.73 -5.78
N GLY A 24 6.13 -24.35 -4.99
CA GLY A 24 4.68 -24.30 -5.23
C GLY A 24 4.11 -22.89 -5.08
N PHE A 25 3.03 -22.60 -5.80
CA PHE A 25 2.29 -21.35 -5.58
C PHE A 25 1.83 -21.23 -4.12
N TRP A 26 1.83 -20.00 -3.60
CA TRP A 26 1.38 -19.67 -2.24
C TRP A 26 2.06 -20.43 -1.10
N SER A 27 3.36 -20.72 -1.23
CA SER A 27 4.11 -21.48 -0.23
C SER A 27 5.15 -20.66 0.54
N LEU A 28 5.41 -19.42 0.12
CA LEU A 28 6.49 -18.60 0.67
C LEU A 28 5.99 -17.51 1.60
N ASP A 29 6.70 -17.33 2.70
CA ASP A 29 6.55 -16.17 3.59
C ASP A 29 7.19 -14.92 2.97
N PHE A 30 6.82 -13.74 3.48
CA PHE A 30 7.34 -12.46 2.97
C PHE A 30 8.87 -12.35 3.02
N TRP A 31 9.51 -12.96 4.02
CA TRP A 31 10.97 -12.97 4.18
C TRP A 31 11.72 -13.49 2.94
N CYS A 32 11.16 -14.46 2.22
CA CYS A 32 11.76 -15.03 1.02
C CYS A 32 11.86 -14.04 -0.14
N PHE A 33 11.13 -12.93 -0.08
CA PHE A 33 11.11 -11.92 -1.12
C PHE A 33 12.04 -10.73 -0.83
N ASP A 34 12.68 -10.68 0.35
CA ASP A 34 13.54 -9.57 0.78
C ASP A 34 14.67 -9.30 -0.23
N ARG A 35 15.46 -10.33 -0.53
CA ARG A 35 16.58 -10.25 -1.48
C ARG A 35 16.12 -9.83 -2.87
N MET A 36 14.98 -10.34 -3.33
CA MET A 36 14.40 -10.00 -4.62
C MET A 36 14.00 -8.53 -4.68
N LEU A 37 13.29 -8.03 -3.66
CA LEU A 37 12.85 -6.64 -3.56
C LEU A 37 14.05 -5.67 -3.51
N LYS A 38 15.07 -5.98 -2.70
CA LYS A 38 16.31 -5.20 -2.60
C LYS A 38 17.12 -5.18 -3.90
N SER A 39 16.99 -6.22 -4.73
CA SER A 39 17.67 -6.32 -6.03
C SER A 39 16.99 -5.56 -7.17
N CYS A 40 15.79 -5.01 -6.95
CA CYS A 40 15.06 -4.25 -7.97
C CYS A 40 15.72 -2.88 -8.23
N SER A 41 16.42 -2.78 -9.37
CA SER A 41 17.06 -1.53 -9.79
C SER A 41 16.13 -0.53 -10.48
N ASP A 42 14.99 -0.99 -11.01
CA ASP A 42 14.01 -0.13 -11.69
C ASP A 42 12.56 -0.56 -11.47
N GLN A 43 11.64 0.25 -12.02
CA GLN A 43 10.21 0.06 -11.90
C GLN A 43 9.69 -1.23 -12.57
N THR A 44 10.35 -1.68 -13.64
CA THR A 44 9.95 -2.92 -14.32
C THR A 44 10.25 -4.13 -13.46
N TYR A 45 11.43 -4.15 -12.82
CA TYR A 45 11.76 -5.21 -11.86
C TYR A 45 10.85 -5.17 -10.62
N LEU A 46 10.47 -3.98 -10.14
CA LEU A 46 9.49 -3.87 -9.06
C LEU A 46 8.13 -4.45 -9.43
N LEU A 47 7.58 -4.13 -10.60
CA LEU A 47 6.30 -4.70 -11.05
C LEU A 47 6.39 -6.23 -11.19
N LEU A 48 7.53 -6.74 -11.66
CA LEU A 48 7.77 -8.17 -11.74
C LEU A 48 7.86 -8.80 -10.34
N ALA A 49 8.60 -8.19 -9.41
CA ALA A 49 8.69 -8.61 -8.01
C ALA A 49 7.31 -8.73 -7.36
N ILE A 50 6.46 -7.70 -7.52
CA ILE A 50 5.07 -7.72 -7.02
C ILE A 50 4.27 -8.85 -7.64
N ARG A 51 4.51 -9.19 -8.91
CA ARG A 51 3.88 -10.35 -9.55
C ARG A 51 4.34 -11.67 -8.96
N PHE A 52 5.63 -11.83 -8.66
CA PHE A 52 6.13 -13.01 -7.94
C PHE A 52 5.52 -13.11 -6.54
N LEU A 53 5.45 -12.01 -5.79
CA LEU A 53 4.77 -11.94 -4.51
C LEU A 53 3.32 -12.40 -4.62
N GLY A 54 2.52 -11.85 -5.54
CA GLY A 54 1.13 -12.27 -5.72
C GLY A 54 0.92 -13.75 -6.11
N LEU A 55 1.94 -14.40 -6.68
CA LEU A 55 1.91 -15.81 -7.08
C LEU A 55 2.38 -16.77 -5.97
N TYR A 56 3.46 -16.41 -5.26
CA TYR A 56 4.14 -17.33 -4.36
C TYR A 56 3.91 -17.04 -2.88
N TRP A 57 3.42 -15.84 -2.53
CA TRP A 57 3.16 -15.48 -1.14
C TRP A 57 1.99 -16.28 -0.55
N ASN A 58 2.20 -16.83 0.64
CA ASN A 58 1.24 -17.68 1.33
C ASN A 58 0.19 -16.92 2.17
N GLY A 59 0.22 -15.58 2.16
CA GLY A 59 -0.71 -14.77 2.96
C GLY A 59 -0.23 -14.46 4.38
N SER A 60 1.02 -14.77 4.71
CA SER A 60 1.56 -14.72 6.06
C SER A 60 2.80 -13.81 6.19
N ALA A 61 3.15 -13.49 7.43
CA ALA A 61 4.41 -12.88 7.85
C ALA A 61 4.74 -11.45 7.37
N VAL A 62 3.92 -10.78 6.53
CA VAL A 62 4.17 -9.36 6.15
C VAL A 62 4.16 -8.47 7.38
N GLU A 63 3.12 -8.58 8.22
CA GLU A 63 3.01 -7.82 9.46
C GLU A 63 4.19 -8.06 10.41
N ILE A 64 4.59 -9.33 10.57
CA ILE A 64 5.73 -9.72 11.40
C ILE A 64 7.03 -9.14 10.85
N TYR A 65 7.20 -9.17 9.53
CA TYR A 65 8.36 -8.60 8.86
C TYR A 65 8.45 -7.09 9.08
N VAL A 66 7.34 -6.36 8.90
CA VAL A 66 7.29 -4.90 9.10
C VAL A 66 7.65 -4.54 10.54
N ARG A 67 7.14 -5.27 11.52
CA ARG A 67 7.48 -5.05 12.94
C ARG A 67 8.94 -5.35 13.26
N SER A 68 9.50 -6.40 12.66
CA SER A 68 10.85 -6.87 13.00
C SER A 68 11.94 -6.00 12.38
N ASN A 69 11.76 -5.56 11.13
CA ASN A 69 12.76 -4.79 10.41
C ASN A 69 12.53 -3.27 10.49
N GLY A 70 11.34 -2.85 10.93
CA GLY A 70 10.91 -1.46 10.90
C GLY A 70 10.51 -1.02 9.49
N PHE A 71 9.67 -0.01 9.42
CA PHE A 71 9.14 0.51 8.16
C PHE A 71 10.22 1.10 7.23
N ASP A 72 11.40 1.39 7.77
CA ASP A 72 12.52 2.00 7.04
C ASP A 72 13.38 0.96 6.31
N ASP A 73 13.05 -0.34 6.42
CA ASP A 73 13.75 -1.39 5.69
C ASP A 73 13.64 -1.19 4.16
N PRO A 74 14.76 -1.26 3.42
CA PRO A 74 14.77 -1.03 1.98
C PRO A 74 13.83 -1.93 1.18
N ALA A 75 13.57 -3.18 1.62
CA ALA A 75 12.65 -4.05 0.90
C ALA A 75 11.20 -3.57 1.05
N LEU A 76 10.82 -3.08 2.24
CA LEU A 76 9.48 -2.52 2.47
C LEU A 76 9.23 -1.23 1.69
N ILE A 77 10.24 -0.37 1.56
CA ILE A 77 10.15 0.82 0.72
C ILE A 77 9.95 0.41 -0.75
N LYS A 78 10.78 -0.51 -1.25
CA LYS A 78 10.66 -1.04 -2.62
C LYS A 78 9.32 -1.72 -2.85
N PHE A 79 8.81 -2.42 -1.85
CA PHE A 79 7.52 -3.07 -1.87
C PHE A 79 6.37 -2.06 -1.96
N ALA A 80 6.37 -1.01 -1.14
CA ALA A 80 5.37 0.06 -1.20
C ALA A 80 5.32 0.73 -2.58
N ILE A 81 6.49 1.10 -3.13
CA ILE A 81 6.62 1.66 -4.49
C ILE A 81 6.07 0.69 -5.53
N GLY A 82 6.42 -0.60 -5.42
CA GLY A 82 5.92 -1.64 -6.31
C GLY A 82 4.38 -1.76 -6.26
N LEU A 83 3.78 -1.70 -5.07
CA LEU A 83 2.33 -1.72 -4.89
C LEU A 83 1.67 -0.50 -5.51
N ILE A 84 2.20 0.70 -5.27
CA ILE A 84 1.71 1.93 -5.89
C ILE A 84 1.68 1.77 -7.40
N SER A 85 2.80 1.38 -8.01
CA SER A 85 2.85 1.25 -9.47
C SER A 85 1.94 0.14 -10.00
N HIS A 86 1.75 -0.95 -9.26
CA HIS A 86 0.75 -1.96 -9.60
C HIS A 86 -0.65 -1.34 -9.63
N TRP A 87 -1.03 -0.61 -8.58
CA TRP A 87 -2.34 0.02 -8.47
C TRP A 87 -2.54 1.13 -9.51
N GLU A 88 -1.53 1.96 -9.79
CA GLU A 88 -1.58 2.96 -10.85
C GLU A 88 -1.88 2.31 -12.21
N VAL A 89 -1.18 1.22 -12.56
CA VAL A 89 -1.44 0.46 -13.80
C VAL A 89 -2.85 -0.12 -13.78
N HIS A 90 -3.28 -0.67 -12.65
CA HIS A 90 -4.61 -1.26 -12.49
C HIS A 90 -5.74 -0.24 -12.70
N PHE A 91 -5.64 0.96 -12.09
CA PHE A 91 -6.63 2.02 -12.22
C PHE A 91 -6.56 2.78 -13.56
N SER A 92 -5.45 2.66 -14.30
CA SER A 92 -5.30 3.24 -15.63
C SER A 92 -5.92 2.37 -16.74
N GLN A 93 -6.22 1.10 -16.47
CA GLN A 93 -6.81 0.18 -17.44
C GLN A 93 -8.34 0.21 -17.36
N PRO A 94 -9.05 0.18 -18.51
CA PRO A 94 -10.51 0.02 -18.51
C PRO A 94 -10.90 -1.33 -17.89
N GLU A 95 -12.07 -1.43 -17.26
CA GLU A 95 -12.54 -2.59 -16.49
C GLU A 95 -12.84 -3.87 -17.32
N THR A 96 -12.19 -4.05 -18.47
CA THR A 96 -12.63 -4.95 -19.54
C THR A 96 -12.19 -6.41 -19.39
N LYS A 97 -11.46 -6.80 -18.34
CA LYS A 97 -10.90 -8.16 -18.24
C LYS A 97 -11.24 -8.86 -16.92
N LYS A 98 -12.02 -9.95 -17.03
CA LYS A 98 -12.35 -10.86 -15.91
C LYS A 98 -11.14 -11.68 -15.43
N ASP A 99 -10.17 -11.92 -16.30
CA ASP A 99 -9.06 -12.86 -16.05
C ASP A 99 -8.02 -12.37 -15.02
N SER A 100 -8.05 -11.10 -14.62
CA SER A 100 -7.12 -10.55 -13.62
C SER A 100 -7.65 -10.56 -12.18
N ARG A 101 -8.90 -11.00 -11.95
CA ARG A 101 -9.55 -10.83 -10.63
C ARG A 101 -8.79 -11.54 -9.51
N ASN A 102 -8.38 -12.80 -9.70
CA ASN A 102 -7.70 -13.56 -8.63
C ASN A 102 -6.35 -12.92 -8.26
N PHE A 103 -5.61 -12.44 -9.24
CA PHE A 103 -4.31 -11.80 -9.01
C PHE A 103 -4.47 -10.45 -8.31
N VAL A 104 -5.40 -9.61 -8.77
CA VAL A 104 -5.71 -8.32 -8.13
C VAL A 104 -6.18 -8.53 -6.69
N MET A 105 -6.98 -9.57 -6.44
CA MET A 105 -7.44 -9.92 -5.09
C MET A 105 -6.30 -10.30 -4.15
N ARG A 106 -5.32 -11.07 -4.62
CA ARG A 106 -4.14 -11.42 -3.82
C ARG A 106 -3.33 -10.18 -3.46
N LEU A 107 -3.11 -9.30 -4.44
CA LEU A 107 -2.39 -8.05 -4.20
C LEU A 107 -3.16 -7.06 -3.33
N PHE A 108 -4.49 -7.09 -3.39
CA PHE A 108 -5.35 -6.36 -2.48
C PHE A 108 -5.15 -6.81 -1.03
N GLN A 109 -5.26 -8.12 -0.76
CA GLN A 109 -5.02 -8.68 0.57
C GLN A 109 -3.60 -8.35 1.07
N LEU A 110 -2.61 -8.54 0.21
CA LEU A 110 -1.22 -8.23 0.51
C LEU A 110 -1.00 -6.75 0.86
N SER A 111 -1.68 -5.84 0.16
CA SER A 111 -1.64 -4.41 0.47
C SER A 111 -2.30 -4.10 1.82
N LEU A 112 -3.37 -4.80 2.19
CA LEU A 112 -4.01 -4.66 3.50
C LEU A 112 -3.09 -5.13 4.63
N ASP A 113 -2.47 -6.32 4.49
CA ASP A 113 -1.53 -6.83 5.49
C ASP A 113 -0.31 -5.93 5.66
N PHE A 114 0.16 -5.32 4.57
CA PHE A 114 1.23 -4.32 4.59
C PHE A 114 0.81 -3.06 5.38
N ILE A 115 -0.32 -2.45 5.03
CA ILE A 115 -0.81 -1.25 5.73
C ILE A 115 -1.03 -1.55 7.21
N ASN A 116 -1.63 -2.69 7.54
CA ASN A 116 -1.83 -3.12 8.92
C ASN A 116 -0.51 -3.20 9.68
N GLY A 117 0.50 -3.85 9.08
CA GLY A 117 1.84 -3.95 9.65
C GLY A 117 2.47 -2.59 9.93
N VAL A 118 2.37 -1.66 8.97
CA VAL A 118 2.92 -0.31 9.10
C VAL A 118 2.19 0.49 10.19
N ILE A 119 0.86 0.49 10.16
CA ILE A 119 0.04 1.19 11.15
C ILE A 119 0.33 0.68 12.56
N LEU A 120 0.40 -0.64 12.76
CA LEU A 120 0.72 -1.22 14.06
C LEU A 120 2.15 -0.92 14.48
N SER A 121 3.10 -0.79 13.55
CA SER A 121 4.49 -0.41 13.86
C SER A 121 4.61 1.01 14.42
N PHE A 122 3.69 1.90 14.05
CA PHE A 122 3.69 3.26 14.62
C PHE A 122 3.45 3.25 16.13
N GLN A 123 2.61 2.34 16.63
CA GLN A 123 2.30 2.25 18.06
C GLN A 123 3.52 1.88 18.91
N PHE A 124 4.48 1.15 18.34
CA PHE A 124 5.65 0.67 19.06
C PHE A 124 6.87 1.60 18.94
N SER A 125 6.89 2.48 17.94
CA SER A 125 8.07 3.30 17.61
C SER A 125 8.23 4.52 18.52
N GLU A 126 7.21 4.91 19.29
CA GLU A 126 7.20 6.13 20.12
C GLU A 126 8.01 6.03 21.42
N ALA A 127 8.38 4.83 21.85
CA ALA A 127 9.13 4.64 23.10
C ALA A 127 10.63 4.97 22.99
N ARG A 128 11.14 5.18 21.77
CA ARG A 128 12.53 5.60 21.54
C ARG A 128 12.52 7.09 21.21
N GLU A 129 13.18 7.90 22.04
CA GLU A 129 13.45 9.30 21.74
C GLU A 129 14.27 9.36 20.45
N VAL A 130 13.59 9.58 19.32
CA VAL A 130 14.23 9.86 18.04
C VAL A 130 14.63 11.33 18.08
N ASP A 131 15.88 11.55 18.47
CA ASP A 131 16.60 12.76 18.07
C ASP A 131 16.78 12.71 16.54
N GLU A 132 16.84 13.87 15.88
CA GLU A 132 17.00 14.08 14.43
C GLU A 132 15.73 14.31 13.57
N ARG A 133 15.52 15.59 13.24
CA ARG A 133 14.54 16.10 12.26
C ARG A 133 14.60 15.44 10.88
N LEU A 134 15.78 14.99 10.43
CA LEU A 134 15.95 14.36 9.11
C LEU A 134 15.25 13.01 9.04
N GLU A 135 15.31 12.22 10.11
CA GLU A 135 14.60 10.95 10.19
C GLU A 135 13.09 11.16 10.11
N TYR A 136 12.59 12.23 10.73
CA TYR A 136 11.18 12.61 10.69
C TYR A 136 10.70 12.94 9.26
N GLU A 137 11.43 13.74 8.50
CA GLU A 137 11.06 14.10 7.11
C GLU A 137 11.08 12.86 6.19
N ALA A 138 12.10 12.01 6.32
CA ALA A 138 12.18 10.76 5.55
C ALA A 138 11.03 9.79 5.90
N ARG A 139 10.66 9.71 7.18
CA ARG A 139 9.53 8.89 7.64
C ARG A 139 8.21 9.40 7.09
N LEU A 140 7.99 10.72 7.08
CA LEU A 140 6.81 11.32 6.47
C LEU A 140 6.72 11.03 4.97
N ALA A 141 7.84 11.13 4.23
CA ALA A 141 7.87 10.79 2.82
C ALA A 141 7.44 9.34 2.56
N ARG A 142 7.88 8.39 3.38
CA ARG A 142 7.44 6.99 3.28
C ARG A 142 5.97 6.80 3.65
N CYS A 143 5.44 7.59 4.58
CA CYS A 143 4.02 7.56 4.91
C CYS A 143 3.12 8.05 3.76
N VAL A 144 3.65 8.90 2.86
CA VAL A 144 2.95 9.25 1.62
C VAL A 144 2.71 8.01 0.78
N ASP A 145 3.68 7.10 0.67
CA ASP A 145 3.52 5.87 -0.11
C ASP A 145 2.43 4.97 0.50
N VAL A 146 2.42 4.81 1.83
CA VAL A 146 1.40 4.03 2.54
C VAL A 146 0.01 4.66 2.36
N PHE A 147 -0.08 5.99 2.48
CA PHE A 147 -1.31 6.74 2.21
C PHE A 147 -1.81 6.51 0.78
N GLN A 148 -0.93 6.52 -0.22
CA GLN A 148 -1.31 6.26 -1.61
C GLN A 148 -1.85 4.84 -1.79
N VAL A 149 -1.18 3.82 -1.23
CA VAL A 149 -1.68 2.44 -1.28
C VAL A 149 -3.07 2.38 -0.61
N HIS A 150 -3.22 2.95 0.58
CA HIS A 150 -4.50 3.01 1.29
C HIS A 150 -5.60 3.66 0.44
N HIS A 151 -5.31 4.81 -0.18
CA HIS A 151 -6.24 5.50 -1.07
C HIS A 151 -6.66 4.62 -2.25
N PHE A 152 -5.73 3.88 -2.89
CA PHE A 152 -6.07 2.94 -3.95
C PHE A 152 -7.00 1.83 -3.48
N LEU A 153 -6.74 1.25 -2.30
CA LEU A 153 -7.59 0.19 -1.77
C LEU A 153 -9.01 0.69 -1.49
N ARG A 154 -9.16 1.87 -0.87
CA ARG A 154 -10.47 2.51 -0.61
C ARG A 154 -11.18 2.97 -1.88
N SER A 155 -10.43 3.31 -2.93
CA SER A 155 -10.94 3.64 -4.27
C SER A 155 -11.40 2.41 -5.05
N SER A 156 -11.02 1.22 -4.60
CA SER A 156 -11.39 -0.03 -5.25
C SER A 156 -12.74 -0.53 -4.71
N TRP A 157 -13.49 -1.22 -5.56
CA TRP A 157 -14.76 -1.86 -5.17
C TRP A 157 -14.55 -3.27 -4.61
N TYR A 158 -13.35 -3.84 -4.76
CA TYR A 158 -13.11 -5.26 -4.57
C TYR A 158 -13.41 -5.69 -3.14
N HIS A 159 -14.44 -6.53 -3.00
CA HIS A 159 -14.64 -7.44 -1.88
C HIS A 159 -14.48 -6.82 -0.49
N VAL A 160 -14.77 -5.52 -0.34
CA VAL A 160 -14.75 -4.89 0.99
C VAL A 160 -15.65 -5.68 1.93
N GLU A 161 -16.76 -6.23 1.43
CA GLU A 161 -17.66 -7.11 2.18
C GLU A 161 -17.03 -8.44 2.67
N PHE A 162 -16.09 -9.03 1.91
CA PHE A 162 -15.48 -10.33 2.28
C PHE A 162 -14.28 -10.17 3.22
N LEU A 163 -13.54 -9.07 3.10
CA LEU A 163 -12.33 -8.80 3.88
C LEU A 163 -12.57 -7.83 5.04
N ALA A 164 -13.71 -7.13 5.05
CA ALA A 164 -14.11 -6.21 6.14
C ALA A 164 -13.97 -6.80 7.54
N PRO A 165 -14.34 -8.07 7.82
CA PRO A 165 -14.26 -8.58 9.19
C PRO A 165 -12.84 -8.61 9.75
N LYS A 166 -11.82 -8.76 8.88
CA LYS A 166 -10.41 -8.82 9.28
C LYS A 166 -9.74 -7.44 9.25
N TYR A 167 -10.19 -6.54 8.37
CA TYR A 167 -9.55 -5.26 8.11
C TYR A 167 -10.57 -4.12 8.20
N ASP A 168 -11.07 -3.86 9.40
CA ASP A 168 -12.03 -2.77 9.68
C ASP A 168 -11.50 -1.40 9.21
N PHE A 169 -10.18 -1.23 9.30
CA PHE A 169 -9.45 -0.02 8.97
C PHE A 169 -9.67 0.46 7.52
N ILE A 170 -10.04 -0.43 6.59
CA ILE A 170 -10.27 -0.02 5.18
C ILE A 170 -11.49 0.90 5.03
N TRP A 171 -12.43 0.82 5.97
CA TRP A 171 -13.61 1.67 5.98
C TRP A 171 -13.31 3.07 6.51
N GLU A 172 -12.28 3.19 7.33
CA GLU A 172 -11.86 4.45 7.93
C GLU A 172 -11.11 5.33 6.91
N SER A 173 -11.33 6.64 6.98
CA SER A 173 -10.48 7.62 6.31
C SER A 173 -9.05 7.56 6.86
N TRP A 174 -8.09 8.09 6.09
CA TRP A 174 -6.70 8.11 6.56
C TRP A 174 -6.57 8.92 7.86
N SER A 175 -7.31 10.02 7.96
CA SER A 175 -7.40 10.82 9.16
C SER A 175 -7.93 10.05 10.38
N GLU A 176 -8.99 9.25 10.21
CA GLU A 176 -9.53 8.41 11.28
C GLU A 176 -8.52 7.35 11.72
N LEU A 177 -7.84 6.69 10.78
CA LEU A 177 -6.77 5.73 11.08
C LEU A 177 -5.65 6.36 11.90
N CYS A 178 -5.17 7.53 11.48
CA CYS A 178 -4.13 8.23 12.21
C CYS A 178 -4.58 8.56 13.63
N ARG A 179 -5.84 8.97 13.85
CA ARG A 179 -6.37 9.24 15.20
C ARG A 179 -6.52 7.97 16.04
N LYS A 180 -7.00 6.88 15.45
CA LYS A 180 -7.22 5.59 16.12
C LYS A 180 -5.91 4.98 16.60
N TYR A 181 -4.89 4.95 15.72
CA TYR A 181 -3.64 4.25 16.00
C TYR A 181 -2.56 5.12 16.64
N LEU A 182 -2.59 6.44 16.46
CA LEU A 182 -1.69 7.39 17.14
C LEU A 182 -2.44 8.18 18.21
N SER A 183 -3.12 7.50 19.13
CA SER A 183 -3.93 8.16 20.16
C SER A 183 -3.09 8.81 21.28
N ASN A 184 -1.82 8.41 21.42
CA ASN A 184 -0.89 8.90 22.43
C ASN A 184 -0.62 10.42 22.27
N PRO A 185 -0.62 11.22 23.37
CA PRO A 185 -0.20 12.62 23.33
C PRO A 185 1.19 12.84 22.72
N GLY A 186 2.13 11.92 22.91
CA GLY A 186 3.50 12.00 22.40
C GLY A 186 3.60 12.05 20.87
N SER A 187 2.68 11.42 20.16
CA SER A 187 2.63 11.45 18.70
C SER A 187 1.63 12.44 18.13
N ALA A 188 1.12 13.39 18.92
CA ALA A 188 0.20 14.42 18.42
C ALA A 188 0.74 15.16 17.19
N LYS A 189 2.04 15.48 17.17
CA LYS A 189 2.71 16.12 16.03
C LYS A 189 2.76 15.20 14.80
N LEU A 190 3.22 13.96 14.95
CA LEU A 190 3.25 12.98 13.86
C LEU A 190 1.84 12.75 13.30
N ARG A 191 0.86 12.53 14.18
CA ARG A 191 -0.55 12.38 13.81
C ARG A 191 -1.04 13.57 13.00
N GLN A 192 -0.74 14.80 13.42
CA GLN A 192 -1.15 16.00 12.68
C GLN A 192 -0.56 16.05 11.26
N GLU A 193 0.74 15.74 11.10
CA GLU A 193 1.36 15.72 9.78
C GLU A 193 0.84 14.56 8.91
N LEU A 194 0.60 13.39 9.49
CA LEU A 194 0.01 12.27 8.75
C LEU A 194 -1.42 12.56 8.30
N VAL A 195 -2.23 13.21 9.14
CA VAL A 195 -3.58 13.67 8.76
C VAL A 195 -3.50 14.64 7.58
N ARG A 196 -2.54 15.58 7.58
CA ARG A 196 -2.36 16.54 6.48
C ARG A 196 -2.02 15.89 5.14
N LEU A 197 -1.46 14.67 5.14
CA LEU A 197 -1.19 13.96 3.87
C LEU A 197 -2.48 13.74 3.07
N GLU A 198 -3.61 13.49 3.74
CA GLU A 198 -4.90 13.32 3.09
C GLU A 198 -5.37 14.61 2.42
N ASP A 199 -5.21 15.75 3.10
CA ASP A 199 -5.57 17.08 2.57
C ASP A 199 -4.68 17.49 1.38
N ILE A 200 -3.38 17.19 1.46
CA ILE A 200 -2.39 17.58 0.44
C ILE A 200 -2.50 16.69 -0.79
N HIS A 201 -2.49 15.37 -0.60
CA HIS A 201 -2.36 14.42 -1.70
C HIS A 201 -3.71 13.87 -2.17
N GLY A 202 -4.71 13.78 -1.29
CA GLY A 202 -6.04 13.22 -1.60
C GLY A 202 -6.71 13.83 -2.83
N PRO A 203 -6.86 15.17 -2.93
CA PRO A 203 -7.47 15.81 -4.10
C PRO A 203 -6.76 15.47 -5.41
N SER A 204 -5.42 15.41 -5.40
CA SER A 204 -4.62 15.08 -6.59
C SER A 204 -4.80 13.63 -7.02
N LEU A 205 -4.86 12.69 -6.06
CA LEU A 205 -5.08 11.27 -6.32
C LEU A 205 -6.49 11.03 -6.86
N LEU A 206 -7.51 11.65 -6.27
CA LEU A 206 -8.90 11.56 -6.75
C LEU A 206 -9.05 12.08 -8.18
N LYS A 207 -8.35 13.17 -8.53
CA LYS A 207 -8.35 13.72 -9.88
C LYS A 207 -7.66 12.81 -10.88
N ARG A 208 -6.53 12.21 -10.49
CA ARG A 208 -5.70 11.37 -11.37
C ARG A 208 -6.28 9.96 -11.55
N PHE A 209 -6.83 9.39 -10.49
CA PHE A 209 -7.35 8.03 -10.47
C PHE A 209 -8.80 8.05 -10.03
N ARG A 210 -9.71 7.85 -10.99
CA ARG A 210 -11.14 7.77 -10.68
C ARG A 210 -11.39 6.56 -9.80
N PHE A 211 -12.00 6.79 -8.65
CA PHE A 211 -12.50 5.70 -7.81
C PHE A 211 -13.58 4.92 -8.55
N ARG A 212 -13.72 3.64 -8.21
CA ARG A 212 -14.74 2.79 -8.80
C ARG A 212 -16.10 3.06 -8.17
N ARG A 213 -17.16 2.85 -8.93
CA ARG A 213 -18.54 2.93 -8.42
C ARG A 213 -18.70 1.95 -7.26
N ASN A 214 -19.37 2.39 -6.20
CA ASN A 214 -19.63 1.68 -4.95
C ASN A 214 -18.37 1.35 -4.13
N SER A 215 -17.22 1.93 -4.45
CA SER A 215 -16.05 1.93 -3.56
C SER A 215 -16.34 2.70 -2.26
N VAL A 216 -15.47 2.59 -1.26
CA VAL A 216 -15.65 3.29 0.02
C VAL A 216 -15.74 4.80 -0.20
N ILE A 217 -14.80 5.34 -0.97
CA ILE A 217 -14.74 6.78 -1.28
C ILE A 217 -15.98 7.25 -2.06
N ASP A 218 -16.48 6.48 -3.02
CA ASP A 218 -17.70 6.82 -3.78
C ASP A 218 -18.91 6.95 -2.84
N ARG A 219 -19.05 6.03 -1.88
CA ARG A 219 -20.16 6.03 -0.90
C ARG A 219 -20.07 7.25 0.01
N GLU A 220 -18.88 7.58 0.50
CA GLU A 220 -18.66 8.77 1.33
C GLU A 220 -18.98 10.06 0.59
N GLN A 221 -18.53 10.20 -0.66
CA GLN A 221 -18.80 11.39 -1.46
C GLN A 221 -20.29 11.57 -1.74
N LYS A 222 -21.00 10.48 -2.05
CA LYS A 222 -22.46 10.50 -2.24
C LYS A 222 -23.19 10.87 -0.96
N ALA A 223 -22.76 10.34 0.18
CA ALA A 223 -23.35 10.69 1.48
C ALA A 223 -23.18 12.19 1.79
N ARG A 224 -21.97 12.74 1.59
CA ARG A 224 -21.69 14.18 1.77
C ARG A 224 -22.56 15.05 0.85
N ALA A 225 -22.63 14.68 -0.44
CA ALA A 225 -23.43 15.42 -1.41
C ALA A 225 -24.94 15.38 -1.10
N ALA A 226 -25.44 14.28 -0.53
CA ALA A 226 -26.83 14.19 -0.09
C ALA A 226 -27.11 15.12 1.10
N SER A 227 -26.21 15.13 2.10
CA SER A 227 -26.33 16.03 3.27
C SER A 227 -26.28 17.52 2.90
N ASP A 228 -25.47 17.90 1.90
CA ASP A 228 -25.40 19.28 1.43
C ASP A 228 -26.62 19.71 0.59
N GLY A 229 -27.27 18.76 -0.07
CA GLY A 229 -28.46 18.99 -0.90
C GLY A 229 -29.73 19.27 -0.09
N GLU A 230 -29.91 18.56 1.03
CA GLU A 230 -31.03 18.77 1.95
C GLU A 230 -31.01 20.18 2.58
N PHE A 231 -29.83 20.76 2.78
CA PHE A 231 -29.70 22.10 3.37
C PHE A 231 -30.12 23.24 2.42
N ARG A 232 -30.30 22.97 1.13
CA ARG A 232 -30.62 23.97 0.10
C ARG A 232 -32.09 23.99 -0.34
N SER A 233 -32.92 23.02 0.06
CA SER A 233 -34.35 22.99 -0.34
C SER A 233 -35.28 23.80 0.56
N ASP A 234 -34.77 24.34 1.67
CA ASP A 234 -35.58 24.99 2.71
C ASP A 234 -35.46 26.54 2.71
N TRP A 235 -34.88 27.13 1.65
CA TRP A 235 -34.74 28.57 1.45
C TRP A 235 -35.30 29.00 0.09
#